data_AF-A0A2T2XCK3-F1
#
_entry.id   AF-A0A2T2XCK3-F1
#
_cell.length_a   1.000
_cell.length_b   1.000
_cell.length_c   1.000
_cell.angle_alpha   90.00
_cell.angle_beta   90.00
_cell.angle_gamma   90.00
#
_symmetry.space_group_name_H-M   'P 1'
#
loop_
_entity.id
_entity.type
_entity.pdbx_description
1 polymer ?
#
loop_
_entity_poly.entity_id
_entity_poly.type
_entity_poly.pdbx_seq_one_letter_code
_entity_poly.pdbx_strand_id
1 'polypeptide(L)'
;MFLTLIPYITCEGDHAEVWIDKTPSAPASLRDIQAVLARFATEAFEDGADAVDLTHPEHLATIADHCALWRADRILVPDDSGEAWRALDIDALLSGTLQEAQ
;
A
#
# COMPACT_ATOMS: atom_id res chain seq x y z
N MET A 1 -2.02 -17.42 6.20
CA MET A 1 -1.09 -16.29 6.02
C MET A 1 -1.33 -15.75 4.64
N PHE A 2 -1.57 -14.46 4.53
CA PHE A 2 -1.87 -13.76 3.28
C PHE A 2 -0.69 -12.88 2.89
N LEU A 3 -0.56 -12.65 1.59
CA LEU A 3 0.48 -11.82 1.02
C LEU A 3 -0.18 -10.63 0.36
N THR A 4 0.27 -9.41 0.65
CA THR A 4 -0.10 -8.23 -0.13
C THR A 4 1.12 -7.76 -0.90
N LEU A 5 0.97 -7.45 -2.18
CA LEU A 5 2.10 -7.16 -3.06
C LEU A 5 2.03 -5.73 -3.55
N ILE A 6 3.16 -5.04 -3.53
CA ILE A 6 3.31 -3.71 -4.15
C ILE A 6 4.43 -3.82 -5.17
N PRO A 7 4.12 -3.93 -6.46
CA PRO A 7 5.12 -3.77 -7.52
C PRO A 7 5.63 -2.33 -7.54
N TYR A 8 6.94 -2.15 -7.72
CA TYR A 8 7.58 -0.83 -7.78
C TYR A 8 8.82 -0.87 -8.67
N ILE A 9 9.37 0.29 -9.01
CA ILE A 9 10.61 0.44 -9.79
C ILE A 9 11.61 1.24 -8.95
N THR A 10 12.79 0.66 -8.71
CA THR A 10 13.82 1.36 -7.95
C THR A 10 14.39 2.55 -8.71
N CYS A 11 14.66 3.63 -7.98
CA CYS A 11 15.33 4.82 -8.52
C CYS A 11 16.76 4.52 -9.00
N GLU A 12 17.46 3.57 -8.35
CA GLU A 12 18.88 3.31 -8.59
C GLU A 12 19.14 2.33 -9.74
N GLY A 13 18.19 1.43 -10.03
CA GLY A 13 18.43 0.32 -10.95
C GLY A 13 17.42 0.15 -12.07
N ASP A 14 16.35 0.96 -12.12
CA ASP A 14 15.28 0.93 -13.13
C ASP A 14 14.74 -0.48 -13.44
N HIS A 15 14.80 -1.37 -12.44
CA HIS A 15 14.25 -2.71 -12.52
C HIS A 15 12.98 -2.79 -11.69
N ALA A 16 12.05 -3.60 -12.16
CA ALA A 16 10.83 -3.89 -11.43
C ALA A 16 11.14 -4.83 -10.25
N GLU A 17 10.71 -4.42 -9.07
CA GLU A 17 10.73 -5.19 -7.84
C GLU A 17 9.30 -5.36 -7.29
N VAL A 18 9.16 -6.23 -6.29
CA VAL A 18 7.89 -6.45 -5.61
C VAL A 18 8.14 -6.45 -4.10
N TRP A 19 7.51 -5.52 -3.40
CA TRP A 19 7.48 -5.51 -1.95
C TRP A 19 6.36 -6.44 -1.47
N ILE A 20 6.62 -7.23 -0.43
CA ILE A 20 5.72 -8.29 0.05
C ILE A 20 5.42 -8.06 1.53
N ASP A 21 4.18 -7.74 1.82
CA ASP A 21 3.65 -7.75 3.19
C ASP A 21 3.10 -9.11 3.55
N LYS A 22 3.40 -9.60 4.75
CA LYS A 22 2.88 -10.88 5.26
C LYS A 22 1.93 -10.61 6.42
N THR A 23 0.66 -10.90 6.23
CA THR A 23 -0.38 -10.68 7.26
C THR A 23 -1.05 -11.98 7.67
N PRO A 24 -1.59 -12.07 8.90
CA PRO A 24 -2.34 -13.24 9.35
C PRO A 24 -3.67 -13.40 8.59
N SER A 25 -4.29 -12.30 8.16
CA SER A 25 -5.55 -12.22 7.42
C SER A 25 -5.42 -11.32 6.18
N ALA A 26 -6.25 -11.54 5.16
CA ALA A 26 -6.33 -10.66 4.00
C ALA A 26 -6.80 -9.25 4.41
N PRO A 27 -6.24 -8.17 3.82
CA PRO A 27 -6.75 -6.82 4.01
C PRO A 27 -8.19 -6.70 3.49
N ALA A 28 -9.14 -6.47 4.40
CA ALA A 28 -10.56 -6.50 4.09
C ALA A 28 -11.14 -5.11 3.83
N SER A 29 -10.58 -4.06 4.43
CA SER A 29 -11.02 -2.67 4.29
C SER A 29 -10.01 -1.78 3.57
N LEU A 30 -10.44 -0.62 3.08
CA LEU A 30 -9.51 0.38 2.53
C LEU A 30 -8.46 0.81 3.56
N ARG A 31 -8.87 0.90 4.83
CA ARG A 31 -7.97 1.25 5.93
C ARG A 31 -6.88 0.20 6.15
N ASP A 32 -7.22 -1.09 6.04
CA ASP A 32 -6.21 -2.16 6.13
C ASP A 32 -5.19 -2.05 5.01
N ILE A 33 -5.65 -1.74 3.80
CA ILE A 33 -4.79 -1.59 2.61
C ILE A 33 -3.90 -0.34 2.75
N GLN A 34 -4.45 0.77 3.24
CA GLN A 34 -3.68 1.98 3.57
C GLN A 34 -2.61 1.70 4.63
N ALA A 35 -2.89 0.85 5.62
CA ALA A 35 -1.88 0.43 6.60
C ALA A 35 -0.76 -0.41 5.98
N VAL A 36 -1.04 -1.21 4.93
CA VAL A 36 0.01 -1.89 4.15
C VAL A 36 0.89 -0.87 3.44
N LEU A 37 0.31 0.15 2.80
CA LEU A 37 1.07 1.22 2.15
C LEU A 37 1.91 2.03 3.14
N ALA A 38 1.41 2.27 4.36
CA ALA A 38 2.19 2.91 5.41
C ALA A 38 3.41 2.07 5.81
N ARG A 39 3.28 0.74 5.90
CA ARG A 39 4.44 -0.15 6.14
C ARG A 39 5.44 -0.13 4.99
N PHE A 40 4.98 -0.08 3.75
CA PHE A 40 5.85 0.11 2.60
C PHE A 40 6.63 1.43 2.68
N ALA A 41 5.94 2.51 3.06
CA ALA A 41 6.52 3.83 3.25
C ALA A 41 7.18 4.04 4.63
N THR A 42 7.48 2.99 5.41
CA THR A 42 7.98 3.11 6.80
C THR A 42 9.16 4.07 6.91
N GLU A 43 10.12 3.99 5.99
CA GLU A 43 11.34 4.81 6.01
C GLU A 43 11.08 6.30 5.72
N ALA A 44 9.90 6.65 5.21
CA ALA A 44 9.49 8.04 5.01
C ALA A 44 9.00 8.72 6.30
N PHE A 45 8.83 7.96 7.40
CA PHE A 45 8.36 8.46 8.69
C PHE A 45 9.47 8.34 9.74
N GLU A 46 9.78 9.44 10.45
CA GLU A 46 10.84 9.47 11.48
C GLU A 46 10.61 8.44 12.60
N ASP A 47 9.35 8.27 13.01
CA ASP A 47 8.92 7.34 14.07
C ASP A 47 8.46 5.97 13.54
N GLY A 48 8.60 5.72 12.24
CA GLY A 48 8.16 4.50 11.56
C GLY A 48 6.65 4.38 11.32
N ALA A 49 6.21 3.26 10.73
CA ALA A 49 4.84 3.07 10.25
C ALA A 49 3.78 3.01 11.37
N ASP A 50 4.14 2.61 12.59
CA ASP A 50 3.20 2.49 13.71
C ASP A 50 2.72 3.87 14.23
N ALA A 51 3.47 4.93 13.95
CA ALA A 51 3.10 6.31 14.29
C ALA A 51 2.19 6.99 13.25
N VAL A 52 1.90 6.29 12.13
CA VAL A 52 1.16 6.86 11.01
C VAL A 52 -0.34 6.91 11.30
N ASP A 53 -0.84 8.12 11.55
CA ASP A 53 -2.28 8.41 11.53
C ASP A 53 -2.82 8.46 10.09
N LEU A 54 -3.50 7.39 9.67
CA LEU A 54 -4.16 7.26 8.35
C LEU A 54 -5.38 8.18 8.16
N THR A 55 -5.76 8.95 9.18
CA THR A 55 -6.79 10.00 9.04
C THR A 55 -6.18 11.39 8.82
N HIS A 56 -4.86 11.52 9.02
CA HIS A 56 -4.14 12.78 8.85
C HIS A 56 -3.73 12.99 7.38
N PRO A 57 -4.20 14.06 6.71
CA PRO A 57 -3.93 14.27 5.28
C PRO A 57 -2.44 14.33 4.92
N GLU A 58 -1.60 14.90 5.80
CA GLU A 58 -0.16 14.98 5.55
C GLU A 58 0.50 13.59 5.57
N HIS A 59 0.03 12.68 6.41
CA HIS A 59 0.55 11.31 6.41
C HIS A 59 0.16 10.56 5.14
N LEU A 60 -1.07 10.75 4.67
CA LEU A 60 -1.51 10.19 3.38
C LEU A 60 -0.70 10.78 2.21
N ALA A 61 -0.38 12.07 2.26
CA ALA A 61 0.49 12.71 1.27
C ALA A 61 1.92 12.14 1.30
N THR A 62 2.52 11.94 2.49
CA THR A 62 3.84 11.29 2.62
C THR A 62 3.86 9.89 2.03
N ILE A 63 2.79 9.09 2.25
CA ILE A 63 2.66 7.76 1.64
C ILE A 63 2.59 7.89 0.11
N ALA A 64 1.78 8.83 -0.40
CA ALA A 64 1.63 9.06 -1.84
C ALA A 64 2.96 9.47 -2.49
N ASP A 65 3.70 10.39 -1.87
CA ASP A 65 5.01 10.86 -2.33
C ASP A 65 6.04 9.72 -2.35
N HIS A 66 6.04 8.86 -1.32
CA HIS A 66 6.87 7.67 -1.32
C HIS A 66 6.48 6.72 -2.46
N CYS A 67 5.19 6.40 -2.63
CA CYS A 67 4.76 5.54 -3.73
C CYS A 67 5.16 6.11 -5.11
N ALA A 68 5.02 7.42 -5.30
CA ALA A 68 5.43 8.10 -6.54
C ALA A 68 6.94 8.04 -6.77
N LEU A 69 7.75 8.26 -5.74
CA LEU A 69 9.21 8.16 -5.80
C LEU A 69 9.66 6.78 -6.30
N TRP A 70 9.02 5.72 -5.81
CA TRP A 70 9.31 4.34 -6.20
C TRP A 70 8.46 3.86 -7.40
N ARG A 71 7.72 4.75 -8.06
CA ARG A 71 6.82 4.44 -9.19
C ARG A 71 5.87 3.27 -8.90
N ALA A 72 5.44 3.13 -7.65
CA ALA A 72 4.45 2.15 -7.23
C ALA A 72 3.05 2.70 -7.51
N ASP A 73 2.37 2.15 -8.51
CA ASP A 73 1.04 2.61 -8.93
C ASP A 73 -0.10 1.66 -8.52
N ARG A 74 0.22 0.40 -8.19
CA ARG A 74 -0.76 -0.63 -7.83
C ARG A 74 -0.40 -1.36 -6.56
N ILE A 75 -1.44 -1.76 -5.83
CA ILE A 75 -1.35 -2.74 -4.76
C ILE A 75 -2.21 -3.96 -5.12
N LEU A 76 -1.63 -5.16 -5.01
CA LEU A 76 -2.31 -6.42 -5.24
C LEU A 76 -2.72 -7.00 -3.89
N VAL A 77 -4.03 -7.10 -3.70
CA VAL A 77 -4.65 -7.54 -2.45
C VAL A 77 -5.35 -8.87 -2.70
N PRO A 78 -5.07 -9.93 -1.92
CA PRO A 78 -5.79 -11.18 -2.04
C PRO A 78 -7.21 -11.03 -1.48
N ASP A 79 -8.13 -11.86 -1.94
CA ASP A 79 -9.41 -12.07 -1.28
C ASP A 79 -9.24 -12.85 0.03
N ASP A 80 -10.35 -13.09 0.73
CA ASP A 80 -10.37 -13.83 2.00
C ASP A 80 -10.05 -15.32 1.84
N SER A 81 -10.21 -15.88 0.63
CA SER A 81 -9.79 -17.23 0.29
C SER A 81 -8.29 -17.35 -0.03
N GLY A 82 -7.68 -16.26 -0.51
CA GLY A 82 -6.30 -16.22 -1.00
C GLY A 82 -6.15 -16.79 -2.42
N GLU A 83 -7.26 -17.18 -3.06
CA GLU A 83 -7.30 -17.76 -4.40
C GLU A 83 -7.49 -16.71 -5.49
N ALA A 84 -8.11 -15.57 -5.17
CA ALA A 84 -8.31 -14.45 -6.09
C ALA A 84 -7.59 -13.19 -5.62
N TRP A 85 -7.28 -12.31 -6.57
CA TRP A 85 -6.54 -11.09 -6.32
C TRP A 85 -7.20 -9.90 -7.00
N ARG A 86 -7.23 -8.77 -6.30
CA ARG A 86 -7.63 -7.47 -6.86
C ARG A 86 -6.43 -6.55 -6.96
N ALA A 87 -6.30 -5.86 -8.08
CA ALA A 87 -5.34 -4.79 -8.26
C ALA A 87 -6.03 -3.45 -8.01
N LEU A 88 -5.56 -2.70 -7.02
CA LEU A 88 -6.12 -1.38 -6.68
C LEU A 88 -5.14 -0.28 -7.06
N ASP A 89 -5.69 0.81 -7.59
CA ASP A 89 -4.94 2.03 -7.89
C ASP A 89 -4.60 2.77 -6.60
N ILE A 90 -3.30 3.00 -6.36
CA ILE A 90 -2.81 3.60 -5.10
C ILE A 90 -3.26 5.06 -4.97
N ASP A 91 -3.25 5.83 -6.06
CA ASP A 91 -3.66 7.24 -6.03
C ASP A 91 -5.16 7.36 -5.73
N ALA A 92 -5.98 6.53 -6.37
CA ALA A 92 -7.41 6.48 -6.09
C ALA A 92 -7.71 6.06 -4.64
N LEU A 93 -6.94 5.13 -4.09
CA LEU A 93 -7.06 4.68 -2.70
C LEU A 93 -6.69 5.78 -1.70
N LEU A 94 -5.59 6.50 -1.93
CA LEU A 94 -5.11 7.55 -1.01
C LEU A 94 -5.91 8.85 -1.12
N SER A 95 -6.43 9.16 -2.31
CA SER A 95 -7.35 10.30 -2.54
C SER A 95 -8.79 10.04 -2.05
N GLY A 96 -9.11 8.80 -1.65
CA GLY A 96 -10.45 8.43 -1.21
C GLY A 96 -11.48 8.36 -2.34
N THR A 97 -11.03 8.27 -3.59
CA THR A 97 -11.89 8.16 -4.78
C THR A 97 -12.21 6.69 -5.11
N LEU A 98 -11.46 5.75 -4.53
CA LEU A 98 -11.75 4.32 -4.60
C LEU A 98 -12.96 3.98 -3.71
N GLN A 99 -13.98 3.35 -4.29
CA GLN A 99 -15.14 2.87 -3.54
C GLN A 99 -14.85 1.48 -2.95
N GLU A 100 -15.36 1.20 -1.76
CA GLU A 100 -15.36 -0.17 -1.23
C GLU A 100 -16.17 -1.06 -2.18
N ALA A 101 -15.56 -2.14 -2.66
CA ALA A 101 -16.29 -3.16 -3.40
C ALA A 101 -17.31 -3.80 -2.44
N GLN A 102 -18.60 -3.68 -2.78
CA GLN A 102 -19.71 -4.30 -2.04
C GLN A 102 -19.65 -5.83 -2.08
#